data_AF-A0A0E9XXT7-F1
#
_entry.id   AF-A0A0E9XXT7-F1
#
_cell.length_a   1.000
_cell.length_b   1.000
_cell.length_c   1.000
_cell.angle_alpha   90.00
_cell.angle_beta   90.00
_cell.angle_gamma   90.00
#
_symmetry.space_group_name_H-M   'P 1'
#
loop_
_entity.id
_entity.type
_entity.pdbx_description
1 polymer ?
#
loop_
_entity_poly.entity_id
_entity_poly.type
_entity_poly.pdbx_seq_one_letter_code
_entity_poly.pdbx_strand_id
1 'polypeptide(L)' 'MSVSQRTVLLTGIPDIMEQENMQDSLEIHFQKGGNGGGEVDAFVYNPMGHRKLAIFMEDSPK' A
#
# COMPACT_ATOMS: atom_id res chain seq x y z
N MET A 1 15.93 -13.14 -6.04
CA MET A 1 14.94 -12.45 -5.19
C MET A 1 13.64 -12.44 -5.96
N SER A 2 12.59 -13.06 -5.44
CA SER A 2 11.27 -13.00 -6.10
C SER A 2 10.64 -11.65 -5.77
N VAL A 3 10.24 -10.89 -6.78
CA VAL A 3 9.50 -9.63 -6.60
C VAL A 3 8.03 -9.95 -6.78
N SER A 4 7.20 -9.52 -5.83
CA SER A 4 5.76 -9.63 -5.94
C SER A 4 5.24 -8.60 -6.93
N GLN A 5 4.39 -9.02 -7.86
CA GLN A 5 3.73 -8.10 -8.81
C GLN A 5 2.57 -7.34 -8.15
N ARG A 6 2.11 -7.78 -6.97
CA ARG A 6 0.88 -7.31 -6.32
C ARG A 6 1.11 -6.62 -4.97
N THR A 7 2.34 -6.57 -4.47
CA THR A 7 2.58 -6.04 -3.11
C THR A 7 3.76 -5.09 -3.08
N VAL A 8 3.60 -4.01 -2.32
CA VAL A 8 4.66 -3.04 -2.05
C VAL A 8 4.86 -2.88 -0.55
N LEU A 9 6.13 -2.85 -0.14
CA LEU A 9 6.52 -2.61 1.24
C LEU A 9 6.73 -1.11 1.47
N LEU A 10 5.91 -0.54 2.35
CA LEU A 10 5.99 0.84 2.79
C LEU A 10 6.80 0.91 4.09
N THR A 11 7.82 1.75 4.09
CA THR A 11 8.71 1.97 5.24
C THR A 11 9.03 3.45 5.38
N GLY A 12 9.47 3.87 6.58
CA GLY A 12 9.83 5.26 6.84
C GLY A 12 8.64 6.22 6.82
N ILE A 13 7.42 5.72 7.02
CA ILE A 13 6.25 6.58 7.11
C ILE A 13 6.25 7.22 8.51
N PRO A 14 6.30 8.57 8.58
CA PRO A 14 6.32 9.26 9.86
C PRO A 14 4.96 9.16 10.55
N ASP A 15 4.98 9.00 11.87
CA ASP A 15 3.79 8.90 12.72
C ASP A 15 3.27 10.31 13.05
N ILE A 16 2.73 10.98 12.03
CA ILE A 16 2.24 12.38 12.10
C ILE A 16 0.72 12.49 12.03
N MET A 17 0.02 11.37 11.82
CA MET A 17 -1.43 11.31 11.72
C MET A 17 -1.93 9.93 12.15
N GLU A 18 -3.21 9.85 12.51
CA GLU A 18 -3.84 8.60 12.90
C GLU A 18 -3.78 7.54 11.80
N GLN A 19 -3.73 6.27 12.22
CA GLN A 19 -3.48 5.14 11.33
C GLN A 19 -4.55 4.98 10.23
N GLU A 20 -5.80 5.32 10.52
CA GLU A 20 -6.91 5.29 9.56
C GLU A 20 -6.73 6.36 8.48
N ASN A 21 -6.54 7.63 8.89
CA ASN A 21 -6.29 8.74 7.97
C ASN A 21 -5.06 8.51 7.07
N MET A 22 -4.02 7.87 7.61
CA MET A 22 -2.83 7.48 6.86
C MET A 22 -3.13 6.39 5.83
N GLN A 23 -4.02 5.43 6.13
CA GLN A 23 -4.44 4.40 5.17
C GLN A 23 -5.26 5.00 4.04
N ASP A 24 -6.25 5.83 4.37
CA ASP A 24 -7.10 6.50 3.37
C ASP A 24 -6.23 7.34 2.42
N SER A 25 -5.25 8.06 2.96
CA SER A 25 -4.32 8.88 2.16
C SER A 25 -3.48 8.02 1.21
N LEU A 26 -3.01 6.85 1.67
CA LEU A 26 -2.23 5.93 0.85
C LEU A 26 -3.10 5.29 -0.23
N GLU A 27 -4.32 4.88 0.10
CA GLU A 27 -5.27 4.32 -0.85
C GLU A 27 -5.58 5.30 -1.98
N ILE A 28 -5.93 6.55 -1.64
CA ILE A 28 -6.17 7.62 -2.61
C ILE A 28 -4.91 7.90 -3.46
N HIS A 29 -3.72 7.83 -2.85
CA HIS A 29 -2.46 8.01 -3.58
C HIS A 29 -2.27 6.92 -4.64
N PHE A 30 -2.50 5.66 -4.26
CA PHE A 30 -2.28 4.51 -5.13
C PHE A 30 -3.35 4.34 -6.21
N GLN A 31 -4.60 4.70 -5.93
CA GLN A 31 -5.67 4.68 -6.93
C GLN A 31 -5.47 5.70 -8.06
N LYS A 32 -4.63 6.73 -7.85
CA LYS A 32 -4.28 7.67 -8.91
C LYS A 32 -3.28 7.01 -9.87
N GLY A 33 -3.76 6.59 -11.05
CA GLY A 33 -2.94 5.90 -12.06
C GLY A 33 -1.64 6.61 -12.47
N GLY A 34 -1.55 7.94 -12.32
CA GLY A 34 -0.31 8.70 -12.53
C GLY A 34 0.82 8.38 -11.53
N ASN A 35 0.51 7.76 -10.40
CA ASN A 35 1.47 7.34 -9.38
C ASN A 35 1.93 5.88 -9.54
N GLY A 36 1.52 5.20 -10.63
CA GLY A 36 1.89 3.80 -10.88
C GLY A 36 1.29 2.79 -9.91
N GLY A 37 0.22 3.17 -9.20
CA GLY A 37 -0.57 2.26 -8.36
C GLY A 37 -1.79 1.70 -9.09
N GLY A 38 -2.70 1.09 -8.32
CA GLY A 38 -3.96 0.51 -8.77
C GLY A 38 -4.93 0.42 -7.60
N GLU A 39 -6.00 -0.37 -7.76
CA GLU A 39 -6.94 -0.64 -6.68
C GLU A 39 -6.24 -1.41 -5.55
N VAL A 40 -6.31 -0.85 -4.33
CA VAL A 40 -5.74 -1.48 -3.13
C VAL A 40 -6.78 -2.42 -2.54
N ASP A 41 -6.39 -3.67 -2.34
CA ASP A 41 -7.21 -4.71 -1.71
C ASP A 41 -7.12 -4.61 -0.17
N ALA A 42 -5.90 -4.47 0.36
CA ALA A 42 -5.68 -4.39 1.81
C ALA A 42 -4.35 -3.75 2.20
N PHE A 43 -4.30 -3.26 3.44
CA PHE A 43 -3.06 -2.91 4.13
C PHE A 43 -2.78 -3.85 5.30
N VAL A 44 -1.57 -4.39 5.37
CA VAL A 44 -1.12 -5.22 6.50
C VAL A 44 -0.05 -4.47 7.28
N TYR A 45 -0.29 -4.25 8.57
CA TYR A 45 0.69 -3.64 9.46
C TYR A 45 1.62 -4.69 10.07
N ASN A 46 2.92 -4.45 9.95
CA ASN A 46 3.92 -5.22 10.66
C ASN A 46 4.44 -4.39 11.86
N PRO A 47 4.09 -4.75 13.10
CA PRO A 47 4.55 -4.04 14.30
C PRO A 47 6.07 -4.13 14.47
N MET A 48 6.71 -5.18 13.95
CA MET A 48 8.16 -5.31 13.95
C MET A 48 8.75 -4.39 12.87
N GLY A 49 9.22 -3.22 13.29
CA GLY A 49 9.88 -2.24 12.42
C GLY A 49 8.96 -1.22 11.77
N HIS A 50 7.73 -1.06 12.27
CA HIS A 50 6.76 -0.04 11.83
C HIS A 50 6.58 0.01 10.31
N ARG A 51 6.38 -1.17 9.70
CA ARG A 51 6.23 -1.30 8.25
C ARG A 51 4.77 -1.57 7.90
N LYS A 52 4.38 -1.17 6.70
CA LYS A 52 3.05 -1.47 6.15
C LYS A 52 3.20 -2.11 4.78
N LEU A 53 2.45 -3.15 4.50
CA LEU A 53 2.38 -3.77 3.19
C LEU A 53 1.08 -3.31 2.53
N ALA A 54 1.16 -2.74 1.33
CA ALA A 54 -0.03 -2.53 0.50
C ALA A 54 -0.16 -3.70 -0.46
N ILE A 55 -1.37 -4.25 -0.56
CA ILE A 55 -1.73 -5.35 -1.45
C ILE A 55 -2.66 -4.77 -2.51
N PHE A 56 -2.32 -4.97 -3.78
CA PHE A 56 -3.09 -4.51 -4.93
C PHE A 56 -3.97 -5.64 -5.47
N MET A 57 -5.15 -5.28 -5.97
CA MET A 57 -5.97 -6.20 -6.76
C MET A 57 -5.22 -6.59 -8.03
N GLU A 58 -5.39 -7.84 -8.45
CA GLU A 58 -4.91 -8.28 -9.76
C GLU A 58 -5.84 -7.69 -10.81
N ASP A 59 -5.29 -7.05 -11.84
CA ASP A 59 -6.06 -6.83 -13.05
C ASP A 59 -6.55 -8.18 -13.54
N SER A 60 -7.87 -8.35 -13.61
CA SER A 60 -8.45 -9.59 -14.12
C SER A 60 -7.85 -9.87 -15.50
N PRO A 61 -7.34 -11.08 -15.76
CA PRO A 61 -6.76 -11.39 -17.07
C PRO A 61 -7.85 -11.18 -18.12
N LYS A 62 -7.54 -10.30 -19.07
CA LYS A 62 -8.42 -9.91 -20.18
C LYS A 62 -8.43 -10.98 -21.27
#